data_AF-A0A2D4YEI1-F1
#
_entry.id   AF-A0A2D4YEI1-F1
#
_cell.length_a   1.000
_cell.length_b   1.000
_cell.length_c   1.000
_cell.angle_alpha   90.00
_cell.angle_beta   90.00
_cell.angle_gamma   90.00
#
_symmetry.space_group_name_H-M   'P 1'
#
loop_
_entity.id
_entity.type
_entity.pdbx_description
1 polymer ?
#
loop_
_entity_poly.entity_id
_entity_poly.type
_entity_poly.pdbx_seq_one_letter_code
_entity_poly.pdbx_strand_id
1 'polypeptide(L)'
;MENTLVYYRVAFDVHYYEDFAIVGYVLFEDEQSSEPFKVGQVRCDSVAPYISGQFYKRELPCLLKAIEDIEVPIGLIYIDANVWLGKDRKGLGKYLFDSIGQNIPVIGVSKSCFNTDTELIRPVYRKSSKKPLYVSAIGIELENACEKVQTMNGEFRLPKMIKLADSVCRGTIANNG
;
A
#
# COMPACT_ATOMS: atom_id res chain seq x y z
N MET A 1 3.00 -2.27 -34.67
CA MET A 1 2.61 -2.90 -33.40
C MET A 1 2.50 -1.78 -32.39
N GLU A 2 1.29 -1.37 -32.05
CA GLU A 2 1.08 -0.44 -30.94
C GLU A 2 1.55 -1.12 -29.68
N ASN A 3 2.56 -0.54 -29.03
CA ASN A 3 3.04 -1.02 -27.74
C ASN A 3 1.98 -0.59 -26.71
N THR A 4 1.02 -1.45 -26.41
CA THR A 4 0.01 -1.16 -25.39
C THR A 4 0.72 -0.93 -24.07
N LEU A 5 0.63 0.30 -23.55
CA LEU A 5 1.24 0.65 -22.27
C LEU A 5 0.55 -0.16 -21.16
N VAL A 6 1.27 -1.07 -20.53
CA VAL A 6 0.76 -1.87 -19.41
C VAL A 6 0.95 -1.09 -18.11
N TYR A 7 -0.14 -0.76 -17.42
CA TYR A 7 -0.08 -0.13 -16.10
C TYR A 7 -0.06 -1.18 -14.99
N TYR A 8 0.96 -1.13 -14.15
CA TYR A 8 1.12 -2.04 -13.03
C TYR A 8 0.41 -1.56 -11.77
N ARG A 9 0.07 -2.51 -10.91
CA ARG A 9 -0.26 -2.24 -9.51
C ARG A 9 1.03 -2.32 -8.70
N VAL A 10 1.12 -1.53 -7.65
CA VAL A 10 2.19 -1.65 -6.66
C VAL A 10 1.61 -1.81 -5.27
N ALA A 11 2.13 -2.74 -4.48
CA ALA A 11 1.89 -2.83 -3.05
C ALA A 11 3.13 -2.40 -2.30
N PHE A 12 2.98 -1.44 -1.38
CA PHE A 12 4.03 -0.98 -0.49
C PHE A 12 3.76 -1.39 0.94
N ASP A 13 4.83 -1.68 1.66
CA ASP A 13 4.86 -1.68 3.12
C ASP A 13 6.16 -1.02 3.62
N VAL A 14 6.12 -0.46 4.83
CA VAL A 14 7.27 0.23 5.42
C VAL A 14 7.59 -0.37 6.78
N HIS A 15 8.84 -0.80 6.94
CA HIS A 15 9.36 -1.25 8.22
C HIS A 15 10.41 -0.30 8.77
N TYR A 16 10.26 0.05 10.04
CA TYR A 16 11.20 0.90 10.76
C TYR A 16 12.22 0.07 11.53
N TYR A 17 13.48 0.43 11.37
CA TYR A 17 14.59 0.09 12.23
C TYR A 17 14.95 1.29 13.12
N GLU A 18 15.95 1.15 13.98
CA GLU A 18 16.34 2.21 14.92
C GLU A 18 16.68 3.53 14.21
N ASP A 19 17.50 3.47 13.15
CA ASP A 19 18.02 4.66 12.47
C ASP A 19 17.51 4.86 11.04
N PHE A 20 16.75 3.91 10.49
CA PHE A 20 16.31 3.94 9.09
C PHE A 20 14.98 3.23 8.88
N ALA A 21 14.39 3.42 7.71
CA ALA A 21 13.25 2.65 7.26
C ALA A 21 13.57 1.90 5.97
N ILE A 22 12.95 0.74 5.78
CA ILE A 22 12.93 0.02 4.51
C ILE A 22 11.50 0.06 3.98
N VAL A 23 11.34 0.51 2.75
CA VAL A 23 10.11 0.33 1.97
C VAL A 23 10.27 -0.93 1.15
N GLY A 24 9.42 -1.93 1.38
CA GLY A 24 9.27 -3.07 0.50
C GLY A 24 8.21 -2.76 -0.55
N TYR A 25 8.47 -3.09 -1.81
CA TYR A 25 7.51 -2.92 -2.88
C TYR A 25 7.36 -4.18 -3.74
N VAL A 26 6.14 -4.39 -4.21
CA VAL A 26 5.77 -5.50 -5.09
C VAL A 26 4.96 -4.96 -6.25
N LEU A 27 5.49 -5.07 -7.45
CA LEU A 27 4.82 -4.74 -8.71
C LEU A 27 4.14 -5.99 -9.27
N PHE A 28 2.92 -5.85 -9.73
CA PHE A 28 2.13 -6.94 -10.29
C PHE A 28 1.11 -6.43 -11.31
N GLU A 29 0.73 -7.29 -12.25
CA GLU A 29 -0.11 -6.88 -13.38
C GLU A 29 -1.53 -6.59 -12.95
N ASP A 30 -2.16 -7.45 -12.14
CA ASP A 30 -3.52 -7.27 -11.63
C ASP A 30 -3.79 -8.01 -10.32
N GLU A 31 -4.97 -7.77 -9.73
CA GLU A 31 -5.37 -8.34 -8.44
C GLU A 31 -5.37 -9.89 -8.41
N GLN A 32 -5.52 -10.58 -9.55
CA GLN A 32 -5.50 -12.04 -9.67
C GLN A 32 -4.08 -12.62 -9.85
N SER A 33 -3.06 -11.79 -10.05
CA SER A 33 -1.68 -12.22 -10.27
C SER A 33 -1.23 -13.25 -9.21
N SER A 34 -0.74 -14.39 -9.66
CA SER A 34 -0.16 -15.42 -8.80
C SER A 34 1.24 -15.06 -8.36
N GLU A 35 2.05 -14.50 -9.25
CA GLU A 35 3.43 -14.09 -8.98
C GLU A 35 3.64 -12.60 -9.22
N PRO A 36 4.58 -11.96 -8.52
CA PRO A 36 4.92 -10.57 -8.77
C PRO A 36 5.67 -10.42 -10.09
N PHE A 37 5.46 -9.28 -10.76
CA PHE A 37 6.30 -8.86 -11.89
C PHE A 37 7.70 -8.48 -11.40
N LYS A 38 7.79 -7.70 -10.31
CA LYS A 38 9.04 -7.30 -9.69
C LYS A 38 8.85 -7.10 -8.20
N VAL A 39 9.86 -7.46 -7.43
CA VAL A 39 9.95 -7.20 -6.00
C VAL A 39 11.19 -6.35 -5.77
N GLY A 40 11.11 -5.37 -4.90
CA GLY A 40 12.25 -4.53 -4.57
C GLY A 40 12.11 -3.88 -3.20
N GLN A 41 13.20 -3.24 -2.77
CA GLN A 41 13.23 -2.53 -1.51
C GLN A 41 14.02 -1.24 -1.65
N VAL A 42 13.58 -0.20 -0.93
CA VAL A 42 14.27 1.08 -0.87
C VAL A 42 14.58 1.41 0.58
N ARG A 43 15.87 1.62 0.85
CA ARG A 43 16.35 2.11 2.14
C ARG A 43 16.20 3.63 2.21
N CYS A 44 15.71 4.09 3.35
CA CYS A 44 15.45 5.47 3.66
C CYS A 44 16.11 5.83 4.99
N ASP A 45 17.26 6.52 4.93
CA ASP A 45 18.04 6.91 6.11
C ASP A 45 17.51 8.18 6.80
N SER A 46 16.72 9.00 6.08
CA SER A 46 16.16 10.24 6.61
C SER A 46 14.81 10.00 7.27
N VAL A 47 14.80 9.36 8.43
CA VAL A 47 13.59 9.19 9.23
C VAL A 47 13.44 10.39 10.16
N ALA A 48 12.46 11.27 9.89
CA ALA A 48 12.17 12.40 10.77
C ALA A 48 11.86 11.94 12.22
N PRO A 49 12.12 12.77 13.25
CA PRO A 49 11.72 12.45 14.61
C PRO A 49 10.21 12.15 14.70
N TYR A 50 9.82 11.20 15.56
CA TYR A 50 8.40 10.92 15.78
C TYR A 50 7.71 12.12 16.42
N ILE A 51 6.72 12.67 15.72
CA ILE A 51 5.83 13.71 16.24
C ILE A 51 4.42 13.14 16.29
N SER A 52 3.81 13.16 17.49
CA SER A 52 2.44 12.67 17.69
C SER A 52 1.48 13.35 16.71
N GLY A 53 0.66 12.55 16.02
CA GLY A 53 -0.27 13.03 15.00
C GLY A 53 0.34 13.31 13.62
N GLN A 54 1.66 13.18 13.44
CA GLN A 54 2.36 13.41 12.17
C GLN A 54 3.17 12.19 11.71
N PHE A 55 2.70 10.98 12.03
CA PHE A 55 3.37 9.72 11.67
C PHE A 55 3.72 9.63 10.17
N TYR A 56 2.86 10.19 9.30
CA TYR A 56 3.09 10.21 7.84
C TYR A 56 4.41 10.87 7.43
N LYS A 57 4.95 11.81 8.21
CA LYS A 57 6.21 12.49 7.88
C LYS A 57 7.42 11.56 7.86
N ARG A 58 7.32 10.42 8.55
CA ARG A 58 8.39 9.42 8.60
C ARG A 58 8.31 8.45 7.42
N GLU A 59 7.10 8.07 7.03
CA GLU A 59 6.85 7.07 5.98
C GLU A 59 6.78 7.68 4.57
N LEU A 60 6.15 8.85 4.44
CA LEU A 60 5.87 9.48 3.15
C LEU A 60 7.13 9.75 2.31
N PRO A 61 8.22 10.33 2.84
CA PRO A 61 9.43 10.55 2.05
C PRO A 61 10.01 9.25 1.49
N CYS A 62 9.92 8.17 2.27
CA CYS A 62 10.43 6.87 1.88
C CYS A 62 9.56 6.23 0.79
N LEU A 63 8.23 6.36 0.88
CA LEU A 63 7.31 5.93 -0.17
C LEU A 63 7.52 6.70 -1.49
N LEU A 64 7.71 8.02 -1.41
CA LEU A 64 7.99 8.84 -2.59
C LEU A 64 9.30 8.40 -3.27
N LYS A 65 10.36 8.18 -2.50
CA LYS A 65 11.63 7.65 -3.00
C LYS A 65 11.45 6.28 -3.68
N ALA A 66 10.59 5.41 -3.12
CA ALA A 66 10.29 4.12 -3.73
C ALA A 66 9.50 4.23 -5.03
N ILE A 67 8.61 5.21 -5.15
CA ILE A 67 7.88 5.48 -6.40
C ILE A 67 8.83 6.03 -7.47
N GLU A 68 9.77 6.90 -7.10
CA GLU A 68 10.79 7.45 -8.02
C GLU A 68 11.73 6.36 -8.58
N ASP A 69 12.00 5.29 -7.82
CA ASP A 69 12.83 4.14 -8.23
C ASP A 69 12.10 3.17 -9.19
N ILE A 70 10.79 3.30 -9.34
CA ILE A 70 9.98 2.43 -10.19
C ILE A 70 9.93 3.00 -11.62
N GLU A 71 10.60 2.31 -12.54
CA GLU A 71 10.71 2.71 -13.95
C GLU A 71 9.55 2.22 -14.84
N VAL A 72 8.53 1.58 -14.26
CA VAL A 72 7.33 1.12 -14.98
C VAL A 72 6.11 1.97 -14.61
N PRO A 73 5.15 2.19 -15.52
CA PRO A 73 3.98 2.99 -15.22
C PRO A 73 3.09 2.30 -14.19
N ILE A 74 2.70 3.05 -13.15
CA ILE A 74 1.84 2.59 -12.06
C ILE A 74 0.43 3.13 -12.30
N GLY A 75 -0.56 2.24 -12.31
CA GLY A 75 -1.98 2.59 -12.43
C GLY A 75 -2.76 2.56 -11.12
N LEU A 76 -2.20 1.94 -10.07
CA LEU A 76 -2.87 1.80 -8.77
C LEU A 76 -1.87 1.44 -7.66
N ILE A 77 -2.00 2.09 -6.51
CA ILE A 77 -1.15 1.88 -5.34
C ILE A 77 -1.95 1.23 -4.20
N TYR A 78 -1.37 0.22 -3.57
CA TYR A 78 -1.82 -0.38 -2.32
C TYR A 78 -0.82 -0.08 -1.19
N ILE A 79 -1.30 0.29 0.00
CA ILE A 79 -0.47 0.50 1.20
C ILE A 79 -1.07 -0.21 2.43
N ASP A 80 -0.25 -0.78 3.32
CA ASP A 80 -0.69 -1.28 4.66
C ASP A 80 -0.89 -0.12 5.65
N ALA A 81 -1.72 0.85 5.25
CA ALA A 81 -2.07 2.02 6.05
C ALA A 81 -3.44 2.55 5.62
N ASN A 82 -4.00 3.48 6.39
CA ASN A 82 -5.24 4.15 6.01
C ASN A 82 -4.98 5.33 5.08
N VAL A 83 -5.88 5.53 4.10
CA VAL A 83 -5.98 6.76 3.30
C VAL A 83 -6.62 7.88 4.12
N TRP A 84 -7.65 7.55 4.89
CA TRP A 84 -8.40 8.48 5.73
C TRP A 84 -8.43 7.99 7.19
N LEU A 85 -8.34 8.92 8.15
CA LEU A 85 -8.41 8.64 9.58
C LEU A 85 -9.71 9.17 10.21
N GLY A 86 -10.63 9.63 9.38
CA GLY A 86 -11.84 10.37 9.77
C GLY A 86 -12.30 11.25 8.62
N LYS A 87 -13.52 11.80 8.72
CA LYS A 87 -14.14 12.65 7.70
C LYS A 87 -13.22 13.78 7.19
N ASP A 88 -12.52 14.44 8.12
CA ASP A 88 -11.66 15.59 7.82
C ASP A 88 -10.18 15.34 8.18
N ARG A 89 -9.79 14.07 8.38
CA ARG A 89 -8.45 13.71 8.84
C ARG A 89 -7.73 12.86 7.80
N LYS A 90 -6.69 13.43 7.18
CA LYS A 90 -5.82 12.73 6.22
C LYS A 90 -5.03 11.62 6.89
N GLY A 91 -5.04 10.43 6.30
CA GLY A 91 -4.11 9.35 6.58
C GLY A 91 -2.94 9.36 5.59
N LEU A 92 -2.03 8.39 5.74
CA LEU A 92 -0.83 8.27 4.91
C LEU A 92 -1.17 8.23 3.41
N GLY A 93 -2.19 7.46 3.03
CA GLY A 93 -2.57 7.32 1.63
C GLY A 93 -3.08 8.61 1.00
N LYS A 94 -3.77 9.47 1.75
CA LYS A 94 -4.20 10.78 1.23
C LYS A 94 -3.02 11.72 1.05
N TYR A 95 -2.05 11.72 1.99
CA TYR A 95 -0.82 12.49 1.82
C TYR A 95 0.01 11.99 0.65
N LEU A 96 0.09 10.67 0.44
CA LEU A 96 0.76 10.07 -0.70
C LEU A 96 0.11 10.53 -2.01
N PHE A 97 -1.21 10.36 -2.13
CA PHE A 97 -2.01 10.80 -3.28
C PHE A 97 -1.79 12.28 -3.61
N ASP A 98 -1.81 13.16 -2.60
CA ASP A 98 -1.57 14.59 -2.77
C ASP A 98 -0.14 14.88 -3.27
N SER A 99 0.84 14.13 -2.77
CA SER A 99 2.27 14.34 -3.07
C SER A 99 2.67 13.85 -4.46
N ILE A 100 1.98 12.86 -5.02
CA ILE A 100 2.22 12.33 -6.37
C ILE A 100 1.37 13.02 -7.45
N GLY A 101 0.81 14.20 -7.14
CA GLY A 101 0.04 14.99 -8.09
C GLY A 101 -1.39 14.48 -8.35
N GLN A 102 -1.93 13.63 -7.47
CA GLN A 102 -3.34 13.19 -7.50
C GLN A 102 -3.74 12.39 -8.76
N ASN A 103 -2.77 11.78 -9.45
CA ASN A 103 -3.00 11.08 -10.72
C ASN A 103 -3.11 9.55 -10.59
N ILE A 104 -2.57 8.97 -9.52
CA ILE A 104 -2.54 7.52 -9.31
C ILE A 104 -3.42 7.21 -8.09
N PRO A 105 -4.50 6.43 -8.24
CA PRO A 105 -5.36 6.06 -7.12
C PRO A 105 -4.60 5.30 -6.03
N VAL A 106 -5.01 5.49 -4.79
CA VAL A 106 -4.41 4.83 -3.61
C VAL A 106 -5.49 4.10 -2.83
N ILE A 107 -5.25 2.82 -2.57
CA ILE A 107 -6.06 1.97 -1.69
C ILE A 107 -5.25 1.67 -0.43
N GLY A 108 -5.79 2.07 0.71
CA GLY A 108 -5.27 1.71 2.02
C GLY A 108 -5.93 0.45 2.54
N VAL A 109 -5.12 -0.51 3.00
CA VAL A 109 -5.58 -1.81 3.49
C VAL A 109 -5.02 -2.03 4.90
N SER A 110 -5.76 -1.65 5.94
CA SER A 110 -5.27 -1.74 7.32
C SER A 110 -5.79 -2.96 8.07
N LYS A 111 -4.94 -3.48 8.97
CA LYS A 111 -5.28 -4.62 9.86
C LYS A 111 -6.16 -4.23 11.06
N SER A 112 -6.24 -2.94 11.38
CA SER A 112 -7.07 -2.38 12.46
C SER A 112 -7.86 -1.19 11.93
N CYS A 113 -9.02 -0.93 12.55
CA CYS A 113 -9.80 0.24 12.22
C CYS A 113 -9.32 1.42 13.06
N PHE A 114 -9.05 2.55 12.40
CA PHE A 114 -8.83 3.80 13.12
C PHE A 114 -10.16 4.43 13.55
N ASN A 115 -11.19 4.34 12.71
CA ASN A 115 -12.54 4.82 12.99
C ASN A 115 -13.56 4.14 12.04
N THR A 116 -14.55 3.41 12.56
CA THR A 116 -15.60 2.76 11.76
C THR A 116 -16.79 3.67 11.47
N ASP A 117 -16.92 4.80 12.17
CA ASP A 117 -18.10 5.66 12.08
C ASP A 117 -17.99 6.66 10.92
N THR A 118 -17.48 6.20 9.77
CA THR A 118 -17.29 7.03 8.58
C THR A 118 -17.60 6.24 7.32
N GLU A 119 -18.19 6.89 6.33
CA GLU A 119 -18.43 6.32 5.00
C GLU A 119 -17.13 6.14 4.18
N LEU A 120 -15.99 6.58 4.72
CA LEU A 120 -14.68 6.56 4.06
C LEU A 120 -13.89 5.27 4.29
N ILE A 121 -14.34 4.40 5.21
CA ILE A 121 -13.65 3.18 5.60
C ILE A 121 -14.66 2.03 5.64
N ARG A 122 -14.36 0.92 4.97
CA ARG A 122 -15.23 -0.26 4.95
C ARG A 122 -14.50 -1.53 5.40
N PRO A 123 -15.13 -2.38 6.22
CA PRO A 123 -14.59 -3.68 6.54
C PRO A 123 -14.74 -4.64 5.35
N VAL A 124 -13.66 -5.29 4.96
CA VAL A 124 -13.61 -6.32 3.91
C VAL A 124 -13.16 -7.64 4.54
N TYR A 125 -14.03 -8.63 4.47
CA TYR A 125 -13.75 -9.99 4.93
C TYR A 125 -13.20 -10.81 3.77
N ARG A 126 -12.08 -11.51 4.01
CA ARG A 126 -11.42 -12.35 3.01
C ARG A 126 -11.30 -13.77 3.51
N LYS A 127 -11.58 -14.71 2.59
CA LYS A 127 -11.51 -16.16 2.82
C LYS A 127 -12.37 -16.51 4.05
N SER A 128 -11.89 -17.40 4.92
CA SER A 128 -12.59 -17.81 6.15
C SER A 128 -12.28 -16.93 7.36
N SER A 129 -11.61 -15.77 7.19
CA SER A 129 -11.20 -14.94 8.32
C SER A 129 -12.39 -14.20 8.93
N LYS A 130 -12.54 -14.32 10.25
CA LYS A 130 -13.52 -13.56 11.05
C LYS A 130 -13.07 -12.12 11.35
N LYS A 131 -11.82 -11.76 11.02
CA LYS A 131 -11.28 -10.40 11.22
C LYS A 131 -11.26 -9.68 9.86
N PRO A 132 -11.98 -8.55 9.69
CA PRO A 132 -11.98 -7.83 8.43
C PRO A 132 -10.68 -7.05 8.24
N LEU A 133 -10.22 -6.87 7.01
CA LEU A 133 -9.34 -5.74 6.68
C LEU A 133 -10.19 -4.47 6.61
N TYR A 134 -9.61 -3.31 6.87
CA TYR A 134 -10.31 -2.04 6.72
C TYR A 134 -9.76 -1.34 5.49
N VAL A 135 -10.63 -1.12 4.51
CA VAL A 135 -10.29 -0.53 3.23
C VAL A 135 -10.72 0.92 3.22
N SER A 136 -9.81 1.79 2.79
CA SER A 136 -10.08 3.20 2.50
C SER A 136 -9.42 3.57 1.18
N ALA A 137 -9.95 4.56 0.46
CA ALA A 137 -9.49 4.85 -0.90
C ALA A 137 -9.53 6.34 -1.24
N ILE A 138 -8.74 6.72 -2.24
CA ILE A 138 -8.79 8.04 -2.91
C ILE A 138 -8.37 7.88 -4.38
N GLY A 139 -9.00 8.64 -5.27
CA GLY A 139 -8.81 8.52 -6.72
C GLY A 139 -9.51 7.29 -7.34
N ILE A 140 -10.24 6.52 -6.54
CA ILE A 140 -11.08 5.39 -6.95
C ILE A 140 -12.26 5.28 -5.99
N GLU A 141 -13.42 4.85 -6.50
CA GLU A 141 -14.60 4.58 -5.67
C GLU A 141 -14.31 3.53 -4.61
N LEU A 142 -14.80 3.78 -3.39
CA LEU A 142 -14.53 2.90 -2.25
C LEU A 142 -15.09 1.49 -2.46
N GLU A 143 -16.23 1.35 -3.15
CA GLU A 143 -16.79 0.05 -3.54
C GLU A 143 -15.82 -0.74 -4.41
N ASN A 144 -15.34 -0.13 -5.51
CA ASN A 144 -14.39 -0.75 -6.41
C ASN A 144 -13.07 -1.11 -5.71
N ALA A 145 -12.61 -0.26 -4.78
CA ALA A 145 -11.44 -0.57 -3.96
C ALA A 145 -11.67 -1.79 -3.05
N CYS A 146 -12.86 -1.91 -2.44
CA CYS A 146 -13.23 -3.05 -1.61
C CYS A 146 -13.28 -4.34 -2.44
N GLU A 147 -13.92 -4.32 -3.60
CA GLU A 147 -14.01 -5.47 -4.52
C GLU A 147 -12.62 -5.93 -4.96
N LYS A 148 -11.74 -4.99 -5.33
CA LYS A 148 -10.34 -5.28 -5.65
C LYS A 148 -9.64 -6.00 -4.50
N VAL A 149 -9.66 -5.43 -3.30
CA VAL A 149 -9.04 -6.06 -2.12
C VAL A 149 -9.64 -7.43 -1.82
N GLN A 150 -10.96 -7.56 -1.91
CA GLN A 150 -11.67 -8.81 -1.65
C GLN A 150 -11.24 -9.92 -2.62
N THR A 151 -11.12 -9.59 -3.90
CA THR A 151 -10.78 -10.52 -4.98
C THR A 151 -9.28 -10.75 -5.12
N MET A 152 -8.40 -9.91 -4.55
CA MET A 152 -6.96 -10.10 -4.64
C MET A 152 -6.53 -11.52 -4.30
N ASN A 153 -5.52 -12.04 -4.99
CA ASN A 153 -5.03 -13.40 -4.80
C ASN A 153 -4.43 -13.62 -3.39
N GLY A 154 -4.40 -14.89 -2.95
CA GLY A 154 -3.85 -15.34 -1.67
C GLY A 154 -4.88 -15.98 -0.75
N GLU A 155 -4.46 -17.00 0.01
CA GLU A 155 -5.32 -17.90 0.81
C GLU A 155 -5.71 -17.36 2.19
N PHE A 156 -5.12 -16.25 2.62
CA PHE A 156 -5.30 -15.70 3.96
C PHE A 156 -6.07 -14.38 3.94
N ARG A 157 -6.32 -13.82 5.13
CA ARG A 157 -6.94 -12.50 5.32
C ARG A 157 -6.20 -11.40 4.54
N LEU A 158 -4.88 -11.32 4.67
CA LEU A 158 -4.05 -10.34 3.96
C LEU A 158 -3.75 -10.84 2.53
N PRO A 159 -3.95 -10.02 1.48
CA PRO A 159 -3.62 -10.39 0.10
C PRO A 159 -2.15 -10.82 -0.08
N LYS A 160 -1.88 -11.72 -1.04
CA LYS A 160 -0.53 -12.27 -1.30
C LYS A 160 0.49 -11.16 -1.56
N MET A 161 0.18 -10.22 -2.46
CA MET A 161 1.12 -9.14 -2.84
C MET A 161 1.38 -8.16 -1.70
N ILE A 162 0.36 -7.83 -0.89
CA ILE A 162 0.53 -6.96 0.28
C ILE A 162 1.35 -7.67 1.37
N LYS A 163 1.07 -8.95 1.63
CA LYS A 163 1.86 -9.76 2.56
C LYS A 163 3.32 -9.87 2.08
N LEU A 164 3.53 -10.01 0.78
CA LEU A 164 4.87 -10.08 0.21
C LEU A 164 5.64 -8.77 0.45
N ALA A 165 5.02 -7.60 0.24
CA ALA A 165 5.63 -6.31 0.55
C ALA A 165 6.06 -6.19 2.04
N ASP A 166 5.21 -6.64 2.98
CA ASP A 166 5.52 -6.71 4.43
C ASP A 166 6.67 -7.70 4.74
N SER A 167 6.74 -8.83 4.03
CA SER A 167 7.86 -9.75 4.17
C SER A 167 9.19 -9.16 3.65
N VAL A 168 9.14 -8.42 2.54
CA VAL A 168 10.31 -7.78 1.91
C VAL A 168 10.89 -6.70 2.82
N CYS A 169 10.06 -5.77 3.30
CA CYS A 169 10.54 -4.64 4.10
C CYS A 169 11.17 -5.08 5.44
N ARG A 170 10.79 -6.26 5.95
CA ARG A 170 11.36 -6.89 7.15
C ARG A 170 12.58 -7.76 6.88
N GLY A 171 12.97 -7.97 5.63
CA GLY A 171 14.08 -8.86 5.26
C GLY A 171 13.82 -10.34 5.57
N THR A 172 12.54 -10.75 5.63
CA THR A 172 12.14 -12.13 5.97
C THR A 172 12.04 -13.05 4.75
N ILE A 173 12.34 -12.52 3.57
CA ILE A 173 12.48 -13.28 2.33
C ILE A 173 13.97 -13.44 2.08
N ALA A 174 14.46 -14.67 1.94
CA ALA A 174 15.80 -14.91 1.46
C ALA A 174 15.92 -14.30 0.05
N ASN A 175 16.88 -13.40 -0.15
CA ASN A 175 17.24 -12.93 -1.49
C ASN A 175 17.66 -14.15 -2.30
N ASN A 176 16.78 -14.66 -3.16
CA ASN A 176 17.20 -15.50 -4.27
C ASN A 176 17.70 -14.55 -5.36
N GLY A 177 18.92 -14.04 -5.15
CA GLY A 177 19.76 -13.46 -6.20
C GLY A 177 20.56 -14.55 -6.89
#